data_AF-A0A1B3XJQ0-F1
#
_entry.id   AF-A0A1B3XJQ0-F1
#
_cell.length_a   1.000
_cell.length_b   1.000
_cell.length_c   1.000
_cell.angle_alpha   90.00
_cell.angle_beta   90.00
_cell.angle_gamma   90.00
#
_symmetry.space_group_name_H-M   'P 1'
#
loop_
_entity.id
_entity.type
_entity.pdbx_description
1 polymer ?
#
loop_
_entity_poly.entity_id
_entity_poly.type
_entity_poly.pdbx_seq_one_letter_code
_entity_poly.pdbx_strand_id
1 'polypeptide(L)' 'MKNVIQVFAVSFIIHAIYFCSMMVIGLSKTSQYKPDVVNAWNHAGALQNEVTFGPAVSPPVYALTFLGTGLVFSTVIWYF' A
#
# COMPACT_ATOMS: atom_id res chain seq x y z
N MET A 1 12.42 -22.43 -13.92
CA MET A 1 12.30 -21.96 -12.52
C MET A 1 12.93 -20.59 -12.28
N LYS A 2 14.12 -20.29 -12.83
CA LYS A 2 14.79 -18.98 -12.67
C LYS A 2 13.88 -17.79 -12.93
N ASN A 3 13.25 -17.73 -14.11
CA ASN A 3 12.40 -16.60 -14.49
C ASN A 3 11.18 -16.50 -13.55
N VAL A 4 10.55 -17.63 -13.21
CA VAL A 4 9.42 -17.69 -12.25
C VAL A 4 9.80 -17.05 -10.91
N ILE A 5 10.94 -17.45 -10.33
CA ILE A 5 11.43 -16.88 -9.06
C ILE A 5 11.70 -15.38 -9.19
N GLN A 6 12.30 -14.94 -10.31
CA GLN A 6 12.57 -13.52 -10.54
C GLN A 6 11.29 -12.68 -10.60
N VAL A 7 10.24 -13.13 -11.28
CA VAL A 7 8.99 -12.36 -11.35
C VAL A 7 8.30 -12.25 -10.00
N PHE A 8 8.29 -13.33 -9.23
CA PHE A 8 7.77 -13.30 -7.86
C PHE A 8 8.61 -12.40 -6.95
N ALA A 9 9.93 -12.43 -7.08
CA ALA A 9 10.82 -11.56 -6.31
C ALA A 9 10.60 -10.08 -6.62
N VAL A 10 10.50 -9.71 -7.91
CA VAL A 10 10.21 -8.33 -8.33
C VAL A 10 8.84 -7.88 -7.83
N SER A 11 7.80 -8.70 -8.02
CA SER A 11 6.46 -8.38 -7.52
C SER A 11 6.46 -8.19 -6.00
N PHE A 12 7.16 -9.07 -5.26
CA PHE A 12 7.31 -8.95 -3.81
C PHE A 12 7.99 -7.65 -3.40
N ILE A 13 9.10 -7.28 -4.03
CA ILE A 13 9.82 -6.03 -3.73
C ILE A 13 8.92 -4.82 -3.95
N ILE A 14 8.18 -4.76 -5.06
CA ILE A 14 7.27 -3.65 -5.36
C ILE A 14 6.18 -3.52 -4.30
N HIS A 15 5.57 -4.64 -3.90
CA HIS A 15 4.52 -4.61 -2.87
C HIS A 15 5.09 -4.27 -1.50
N ALA A 16 6.28 -4.79 -1.14
CA ALA A 16 6.95 -4.42 0.09
C ALA A 16 7.24 -2.91 0.16
N ILE A 17 7.73 -2.31 -0.93
CA ILE A 17 7.93 -0.86 -1.02
C ILE A 17 6.61 -0.10 -0.84
N TYR A 18 5.52 -0.55 -1.49
CA TYR A 18 4.20 0.04 -1.34
C TYR A 18 3.74 0.03 0.13
N PHE A 19 3.75 -1.14 0.78
CA PHE A 19 3.32 -1.28 2.17
C PHE A 19 4.18 -0.46 3.14
N CYS A 20 5.51 -0.48 2.98
CA CYS A 20 6.41 0.35 3.77
C CYS A 20 6.11 1.84 3.60
N SER A 21 5.85 2.29 2.37
CA SER A 21 5.53 3.69 2.08
C SER A 21 4.23 4.11 2.76
N MET A 22 3.17 3.30 2.65
CA MET A 22 1.89 3.56 3.31
C MET A 22 2.03 3.62 4.83
N MET A 23 2.83 2.72 5.41
CA MET A 23 3.10 2.70 6.84
C MET A 23 3.87 3.96 7.29
N VAL A 24 4.92 4.36 6.58
CA VAL A 24 5.69 5.58 6.89
C VAL A 24 4.80 6.82 6.80
N ILE A 25 3.98 6.94 5.76
CA ILE A 25 3.07 8.07 5.59
C ILE A 25 2.07 8.15 6.74
N GLY A 26 1.42 7.05 7.09
CA GLY A 26 0.42 7.05 8.16
C GLY A 26 1.03 7.21 9.56
N LEU A 27 2.22 6.65 9.81
CA LEU A 27 2.97 6.92 11.04
C LEU A 27 3.37 8.41 11.14
N SER A 28 3.81 9.01 10.04
CA SER A 28 4.15 10.44 10.02
C SER A 28 2.92 11.29 10.36
N LYS A 29 1.78 11.04 9.69
CA LYS A 29 0.52 11.74 9.95
C LYS A 29 0.04 11.58 11.40
N THR A 30 0.06 10.36 11.93
CA THR A 30 -0.39 10.09 13.31
C THR A 30 0.56 10.68 14.35
N SER A 31 1.88 10.69 14.11
CA SER A 31 2.86 11.26 15.03
C SER A 31 2.73 12.78 15.24
N GLN A 32 2.22 13.49 14.23
CA GLN A 32 2.04 14.95 14.27
C GLN A 32 0.62 15.36 14.67
N TYR A 33 -0.30 14.41 14.77
CA TYR A 33 -1.71 14.67 15.03
C TYR A 33 -1.98 14.84 16.53
N LYS A 34 -2.73 15.90 16.89
CA LYS A 34 -3.25 16.13 18.25
C LYS A 34 -4.75 15.85 18.26
N PRO A 35 -5.22 14.82 18.97
CA PRO A 35 -6.65 14.52 19.06
C PRO A 35 -7.42 15.65 19.73
N ASP A 36 -8.35 16.29 19.01
CA ASP A 36 -9.33 17.21 19.57
C ASP A 36 -10.64 16.46 19.83
N VAL A 37 -10.72 15.86 21.01
CA VAL A 37 -11.88 15.04 21.43
C VAL A 37 -13.15 15.87 21.58
N VAL A 38 -13.03 17.17 21.87
CA VAL A 38 -14.17 18.07 22.10
C VAL A 38 -14.84 18.41 20.77
N ASN A 39 -14.04 18.70 19.73
CA ASN A 39 -14.57 19.02 18.40
C ASN A 39 -14.73 17.79 17.49
N ALA A 40 -14.23 16.62 17.91
CA ALA A 40 -14.29 15.37 17.14
C ALA A 40 -15.71 14.99 16.72
N TRP A 41 -16.71 15.21 17.58
CA TRP A 41 -18.11 14.88 17.27
C TRP A 41 -18.65 15.64 16.06
N ASN A 42 -18.26 16.91 15.92
CA ASN A 42 -18.71 17.77 14.83
C ASN A 42 -17.88 17.60 13.55
N HIS A 43 -16.71 16.94 13.63
CA HIS A 43 -15.72 16.84 12.55
C HIS A 43 -15.23 15.41 12.27
N ALA A 44 -16.03 14.38 12.60
CA ALA A 44 -15.61 12.98 12.53
C ALA A 44 -14.99 12.58 11.17
N GLY A 45 -15.52 13.09 10.05
CA GLY A 45 -14.97 12.84 8.71
C GLY A 45 -13.65 13.56 8.41
N ALA A 46 -13.44 14.76 8.96
CA ALA A 46 -12.17 15.49 8.79
C ALA A 46 -11.05 14.81 9.59
N LEU A 47 -11.34 14.38 10.84
CA LEU A 47 -10.40 13.67 11.70
C LEU A 47 -9.83 12.41 11.04
N GLN A 48 -10.69 11.58 10.42
CA GLN A 48 -10.21 10.38 9.73
C GLN A 48 -9.28 10.77 8.58
N ASN A 49 -9.62 11.75 7.76
CA ASN A 49 -8.80 12.12 6.59
C ASN A 49 -7.40 12.66 6.96
N GLU A 50 -7.25 13.29 8.13
CA GLU A 50 -5.96 13.83 8.60
C GLU A 50 -4.94 12.73 8.94
N VAL A 51 -5.38 11.59 9.47
CA VAL A 51 -4.50 10.50 9.94
C VAL A 51 -4.61 9.21 9.14
N THR A 52 -5.45 9.16 8.12
CA THR A 52 -5.71 7.92 7.36
C THR A 52 -4.49 7.50 6.52
N PHE A 53 -4.22 6.18 6.57
CA PHE A 53 -3.22 5.44 5.80
C PHE A 53 -3.66 5.21 4.34
N GLY A 54 -4.36 6.18 3.74
CA GLY A 54 -5.01 6.03 2.43
C GLY A 54 -6.26 5.14 2.44
N PRO A 55 -6.89 4.93 1.27
CA PRO A 55 -8.11 4.14 1.16
C PRO A 55 -7.86 2.67 1.51
N ALA A 56 -8.77 2.07 2.28
CA ALA A 56 -8.74 0.65 2.58
C ALA A 56 -9.09 -0.15 1.32
N VAL A 57 -8.09 -0.81 0.72
CA VAL A 57 -8.30 -1.73 -0.39
C VAL A 57 -8.63 -3.12 0.17
N SER A 58 -9.58 -3.83 -0.45
CA SER A 58 -9.97 -5.15 0.02
C SER A 58 -8.82 -6.16 -0.12
N PRO A 59 -8.64 -7.11 0.83
CA PRO A 59 -7.56 -8.09 0.77
C PRO A 59 -7.41 -8.84 -0.56
N PRO A 60 -8.49 -9.27 -1.24
CA PRO A 60 -8.38 -9.95 -2.54
C PRO A 60 -7.73 -9.10 -3.63
N VAL A 61 -7.91 -7.78 -3.60
CA VAL A 61 -7.33 -6.88 -4.61
C VAL A 61 -5.80 -6.87 -4.51
N TYR A 62 -5.22 -6.94 -3.31
CA TYR A 62 -3.77 -7.05 -3.16
C TYR A 62 -3.20 -8.34 -3.79
N ALA A 63 -3.93 -9.45 -3.69
CA ALA A 63 -3.53 -10.68 -4.37
C ALA A 63 -3.59 -10.53 -5.90
N LEU A 64 -4.64 -9.87 -6.41
CA LEU A 64 -4.77 -9.58 -7.84
C LEU A 64 -3.66 -8.65 -8.35
N THR A 65 -3.32 -7.58 -7.62
CA THR A 65 -2.21 -6.69 -8.00
C THR A 65 -0.87 -7.38 -7.93
N PHE A 66 -0.67 -8.28 -6.98
CA PHE A 66 0.55 -9.08 -6.84
C PHE A 66 0.75 -10.02 -8.03
N LEU A 67 -0.29 -10.77 -8.40
CA LEU A 67 -0.26 -11.64 -9.57
C LEU A 67 -0.15 -10.84 -10.87
N GLY A 68 -0.93 -9.77 -11.00
CA GLY A 68 -0.90 -8.89 -12.17
C GLY A 68 0.47 -8.24 -12.40
N THR A 69 1.12 -7.76 -11.34
CA THR A 69 2.50 -7.25 -11.41
C THR A 69 3.46 -8.34 -11.87
N GLY A 70 3.34 -9.56 -11.33
CA GLY A 70 4.10 -10.71 -11.81
C GLY A 70 3.89 -10.98 -13.30
N LEU A 71 2.65 -10.93 -13.80
CA LEU A 71 2.36 -11.12 -15.23
C LEU A 71 2.99 -10.03 -16.09
N VAL A 72 2.90 -8.77 -15.69
CA VAL A 72 3.53 -7.65 -16.42
C VAL A 72 5.04 -7.87 -16.51
N PHE A 73 5.71 -8.12 -15.38
CA PHE A 73 7.16 -8.33 -15.39
C PHE A 73 7.58 -9.63 -16.08
N SER A 74 6.67 -10.62 -16.19
CA SER A 74 6.95 -11.84 -16.95
C SER A 74 7.12 -11.53 -18.43
N THR A 75 6.31 -10.60 -18.97
CA THR A 75 6.45 -10.15 -20.36
C THR A 75 7.77 -9.40 -20.56
N VAL A 76 8.14 -8.52 -19.62
CA VAL A 76 9.41 -7.78 -19.70
C VAL A 76 10.60 -8.73 -19.69
N ILE A 77 10.69 -9.65 -18.74
CA ILE A 77 11.78 -10.63 -18.63
C ILE A 77 11.79 -11.62 -19.80
N TRP A 78 10.66 -11.81 -20.49
CA TRP A 78 10.60 -12.67 -21.67
C TRP A 78 11.23 -12.01 -22.90
N TYR A 79 11.10 -10.69 -23.04
CA TYR A 79 11.60 -9.95 -24.21
C TYR A 79 13.05 -9.44 -24.06
N PHE A 80 13.65 -9.53 -22.88
CA PHE A 80 15.02 -9.08 -22.58
C PHE A 80 15.83 -10.22 -21.93
#